data_AF-U7Q6S0-F1
#
_entry.id   AF-U7Q6S0-F1
#
_cell.length_a   1.000
_cell.length_b   1.000
_cell.length_c   1.000
_cell.angle_alpha   90.00
_cell.angle_beta   90.00
_cell.angle_gamma   90.00
#
_symmetry.space_group_name_H-M   'P 1'
#
loop_
_entity.id
_entity.type
_entity.pdbx_description
1 polymer ?
#
loop_
_entity_poly.entity_id
_entity_poly.type
_entity_poly.pdbx_seq_one_letter_code
_entity_poly.pdbx_strand_id
1 'polypeptide(L)'
;MITSVEKTGFEVACCTLPAGEPHKTLETLQKVYDLALEHRLERSATMIALGGGIVGDMTGFAASTWLRGINVVQVPTTLLAMVDASIGGKTGVNHPQGKNLIGAFHQPRK
;
A
#
# COMPACT_ATOMS: atom_id res chain seq x y z
N MET A 1 11.03 -3.23 12.07
CA MET A 1 10.20 -2.07 11.72
C MET A 1 9.03 -1.89 12.68
N ILE A 2 8.15 -2.89 12.83
CA ILE A 2 6.98 -2.86 13.75
C ILE A 2 7.38 -2.38 15.15
N THR A 3 8.32 -3.07 15.81
CA THR A 3 8.82 -2.69 17.15
C THR A 3 9.38 -1.27 17.24
N SER A 4 9.89 -0.71 16.14
CA SER A 4 10.39 0.67 16.12
C SER A 4 9.27 1.70 16.07
N VAL A 5 8.17 1.39 15.36
CA VAL A 5 7.00 2.26 15.23
C VAL A 5 6.12 2.18 16.47
N GLU A 6 5.98 0.99 17.06
CA GLU A 6 5.29 0.81 18.35
C GLU A 6 5.95 1.61 19.47
N LYS A 7 7.30 1.66 19.49
CA LYS A 7 8.06 2.48 20.46
C LYS A 7 7.79 3.98 20.34
N THR A 8 7.28 4.43 19.21
CA THR A 8 6.86 5.84 19.02
C THR A 8 5.42 6.10 19.44
N GLY A 9 4.71 5.11 19.98
CA GLY A 9 3.36 5.25 20.53
C GLY A 9 2.23 5.03 19.53
N PHE A 10 2.52 4.51 18.33
CA PHE A 10 1.49 4.15 17.36
C PHE A 10 1.01 2.70 17.58
N GLU A 11 -0.29 2.49 17.41
CA GLU A 11 -0.84 1.15 17.20
C GLU A 11 -0.48 0.68 15.79
N VAL A 12 0.03 -0.55 15.68
CA VAL A 12 0.53 -1.10 14.41
C VAL A 12 -0.16 -2.41 14.09
N ALA A 13 -0.82 -2.47 12.94
CA ALA A 13 -1.32 -3.70 12.34
C ALA A 13 -0.48 -4.07 11.12
N CYS A 14 -0.27 -5.37 10.88
CA CYS A 14 0.55 -5.87 9.78
C CYS A 14 -0.28 -6.71 8.80
N CYS A 15 -0.31 -6.31 7.53
CA CYS A 15 -0.90 -7.09 6.45
C CYS A 15 0.20 -7.74 5.62
N THR A 16 0.22 -9.08 5.54
CA THR A 16 1.14 -9.80 4.66
C THR A 16 0.42 -10.21 3.39
N LEU A 17 0.92 -9.75 2.23
CA LEU A 17 0.39 -10.09 0.92
C LEU A 17 1.21 -11.20 0.27
N PRO A 18 0.58 -12.13 -0.47
CA PRO A 18 1.32 -13.12 -1.23
C PRO A 18 2.21 -12.46 -2.29
N ALA A 19 3.41 -13.01 -2.47
CA ALA A 19 4.42 -12.41 -3.35
C ALA A 19 4.10 -12.61 -4.84
N GLY A 20 4.52 -11.66 -5.67
CA GLY A 20 4.50 -11.78 -7.13
C GLY A 20 3.32 -11.09 -7.83
N GLU A 21 3.53 -10.78 -9.11
CA GLU A 21 2.60 -10.03 -9.96
C GLU A 21 1.19 -10.64 -10.09
N PRO A 22 0.99 -11.98 -10.09
CA PRO A 22 -0.35 -12.57 -10.14
C PRO A 22 -1.26 -12.16 -8.98
N HIS A 23 -0.68 -11.76 -7.86
CA HIS A 23 -1.40 -11.32 -6.67
C HIS A 23 -1.68 -9.83 -6.65
N LYS A 24 -1.26 -9.08 -7.68
CA LYS A 24 -1.53 -7.66 -7.82
C LYS A 24 -2.96 -7.42 -8.31
N THR A 25 -3.95 -7.80 -7.52
CA THR A 25 -5.38 -7.83 -7.89
C THR A 25 -6.25 -7.12 -6.86
N LEU A 26 -7.47 -6.74 -7.25
CA LEU A 26 -8.48 -6.21 -6.32
C LEU A 26 -8.85 -7.20 -5.21
N GLU A 27 -8.85 -8.50 -5.50
CA GLU A 27 -9.11 -9.54 -4.51
C GLU A 27 -8.05 -9.56 -3.40
N THR A 28 -6.77 -9.43 -3.77
CA THR A 28 -5.70 -9.36 -2.78
C THR A 28 -5.73 -8.04 -2.02
N LEU A 29 -6.14 -6.95 -2.68
CA LEU A 29 -6.34 -5.64 -2.06
C LEU A 29 -7.44 -5.68 -0.98
N GLN A 30 -8.49 -6.48 -1.16
CA GLN A 30 -9.57 -6.63 -0.19
C GLN A 30 -9.05 -7.03 1.19
N LYS A 31 -8.01 -7.87 1.26
CA LYS A 31 -7.37 -8.26 2.53
C LYS A 31 -6.80 -7.06 3.31
N VAL A 32 -6.35 -6.02 2.60
CA VAL A 32 -5.86 -4.78 3.21
C VAL A 32 -7.04 -4.00 3.80
N TYR A 33 -8.18 -3.95 3.11
CA TYR A 33 -9.39 -3.28 3.60
C TYR A 33 -10.02 -4.02 4.78
N ASP A 34 -10.02 -5.35 4.76
CA ASP A 34 -10.55 -6.16 5.86
C ASP A 34 -9.75 -5.90 7.14
N LEU A 35 -8.41 -5.89 7.05
CA LEU A 35 -7.54 -5.54 8.19
C LEU A 35 -7.73 -4.08 8.62
N ALA A 36 -7.87 -3.15 7.65
CA ALA A 36 -8.10 -1.75 7.95
C ALA A 36 -9.43 -1.53 8.71
N LEU A 37 -10.46 -2.29 8.37
CA LEU A 37 -11.76 -2.27 9.05
C LEU A 37 -11.68 -2.89 10.44
N GLU A 38 -11.03 -4.05 10.56
CA GLU A 38 -10.83 -4.78 11.83
C GLU A 38 -10.14 -3.89 12.87
N HIS A 39 -9.09 -3.18 12.46
CA HIS A 39 -8.34 -2.24 13.30
C HIS A 39 -8.89 -0.81 13.30
N ARG A 40 -10.07 -0.59 12.70
CA ARG A 40 -10.78 0.70 12.70
C ARG A 40 -9.91 1.88 12.23
N LEU A 41 -9.15 1.70 11.16
CA LEU A 41 -8.28 2.75 10.60
C LEU A 41 -9.08 3.99 10.23
N GLU A 42 -8.76 5.10 10.88
CA GLU A 42 -9.37 6.42 10.62
C GLU A 42 -8.61 7.24 9.58
N ARG A 43 -9.10 8.43 9.25
CA ARG A 43 -8.51 9.32 8.23
C ARG A 43 -7.10 9.80 8.55
N SER A 44 -6.72 9.83 9.83
CA SER A 44 -5.39 10.21 10.30
C SER A 44 -4.38 9.06 10.22
N ALA A 45 -4.85 7.83 9.98
CA ALA A 45 -3.99 6.66 9.87
C ALA A 45 -3.02 6.76 8.68
N THR A 46 -1.94 5.99 8.76
CA THR A 46 -0.91 5.91 7.73
C THR A 46 -0.69 4.46 7.33
N MET A 47 -0.82 4.17 6.02
CA MET A 47 -0.40 2.90 5.46
C MET A 47 1.08 2.96 5.08
N ILE A 48 1.83 1.93 5.45
CA ILE A 48 3.26 1.83 5.17
C ILE A 48 3.49 0.68 4.19
N ALA A 49 4.02 0.99 3.02
CA ALA A 49 4.35 0.01 2.00
C ALA A 49 5.79 -0.47 2.16
N LEU A 50 6.00 -1.59 2.85
CA LEU A 50 7.32 -2.20 3.01
C LEU A 50 7.50 -3.33 1.98
N GLY A 51 8.20 -3.06 0.87
CA GLY A 51 8.39 -4.07 -0.17
C GLY A 51 8.89 -3.51 -1.51
N GLY A 52 8.82 -4.33 -2.55
CA GLY A 52 9.09 -3.90 -3.93
C GLY A 52 7.93 -3.11 -4.55
N GLY A 53 8.02 -2.83 -5.85
CA GLY A 53 7.04 -1.98 -6.55
C GLY A 53 5.59 -2.50 -6.50
N ILE A 54 5.40 -3.82 -6.47
CA ILE A 54 4.06 -4.43 -6.35
C ILE A 54 3.41 -4.06 -5.01
N VAL A 55 4.14 -4.20 -3.91
CA VAL A 55 3.64 -3.83 -2.57
C VAL A 55 3.39 -2.32 -2.50
N GLY A 56 4.28 -1.53 -3.10
CA GLY A 56 4.14 -0.07 -3.20
C GLY A 56 2.87 0.36 -3.93
N ASP A 57 2.61 -0.22 -5.09
CA ASP A 57 1.42 0.08 -5.90
C ASP A 57 0.13 -0.32 -5.20
N MET A 58 0.08 -1.53 -4.64
CA MET A 58 -1.12 -2.03 -3.97
C MET A 58 -1.43 -1.24 -2.70
N THR A 59 -0.43 -1.02 -1.86
CA THR A 59 -0.60 -0.26 -0.61
C THR A 59 -0.95 1.20 -0.91
N GLY A 60 -0.31 1.80 -1.92
CA GLY A 60 -0.63 3.15 -2.38
C GLY A 60 -2.06 3.27 -2.88
N PHE A 61 -2.53 2.27 -3.64
CA PHE A 61 -3.91 2.27 -4.15
C PHE A 61 -4.92 2.04 -3.02
N ALA A 62 -4.64 1.12 -2.08
CA ALA A 62 -5.43 0.95 -0.87
C ALA A 62 -5.54 2.25 -0.07
N ALA A 63 -4.42 2.94 0.15
CA ALA A 63 -4.40 4.22 0.87
C ALA A 63 -5.18 5.33 0.16
N SER A 64 -5.18 5.34 -1.18
CA SER A 64 -5.92 6.34 -1.97
C SER A 64 -7.44 6.16 -1.90
N THR A 65 -7.90 4.94 -1.66
CA THR A 65 -9.31 4.55 -1.75
C THR A 65 -9.95 4.34 -0.38
N TRP A 66 -9.18 3.86 0.61
CA TRP A 66 -9.64 3.73 1.99
C TRP A 66 -10.06 5.10 2.54
N LEU A 67 -11.29 5.21 3.02
CA LEU A 67 -11.91 6.48 3.45
C LEU A 67 -11.77 7.63 2.44
N ARG A 68 -11.63 7.31 1.15
CA ARG A 68 -11.36 8.26 0.04
C ARG A 68 -10.01 8.98 0.16
N GLY A 69 -9.03 8.37 0.81
CA GLY A 69 -7.67 8.88 0.90
C GLY A 69 -7.19 9.02 2.35
N ILE A 70 -6.12 8.31 2.66
CA ILE A 70 -5.32 8.44 3.89
C ILE A 70 -3.83 8.54 3.56
N ASN A 71 -2.99 8.74 4.58
CA ASN A 71 -1.56 8.88 4.39
C ASN A 71 -0.92 7.57 3.91
N VAL A 72 0.09 7.69 3.05
CA VAL A 72 0.94 6.56 2.65
C VAL A 72 2.41 6.93 2.74
N VAL A 73 3.22 5.97 3.19
CA VAL A 73 4.69 6.04 3.21
C VAL A 73 5.24 4.84 2.44
N GLN A 74 6.17 5.09 1.53
CA GLN A 74 6.86 4.06 0.75
C GLN A 74 8.19 3.70 1.40
N VAL A 75 8.42 2.43 1.67
CA VAL A 75 9.70 1.88 2.13
C VAL A 75 10.16 0.81 1.13
N PRO A 76 10.69 1.24 -0.03
CA PRO A 76 11.05 0.33 -1.11
C PRO A 76 12.20 -0.59 -0.73
N THR A 77 12.08 -1.90 -0.98
CA THR A 77 13.10 -2.90 -0.66
C THR A 77 13.80 -3.49 -1.89
N THR A 78 13.38 -3.09 -3.10
CA THR A 78 14.02 -3.49 -4.36
C THR A 78 14.60 -2.26 -5.05
N LEU A 79 15.76 -2.41 -5.73
CA LEU A 79 16.42 -1.31 -6.42
C LEU A 79 15.50 -0.62 -7.45
N LEU A 80 14.77 -1.40 -8.25
CA LEU A 80 13.82 -0.86 -9.22
C LEU A 80 12.74 0.01 -8.56
N ALA A 81 12.21 -0.45 -7.41
CA ALA A 81 11.22 0.34 -6.68
C ALA A 81 11.80 1.64 -6.13
N MET A 82 13.05 1.64 -5.66
CA MET A 82 13.71 2.83 -5.12
C MET A 82 13.90 3.94 -6.15
N VAL A 83 14.06 3.57 -7.43
CA VAL A 83 14.38 4.53 -8.51
C VAL A 83 13.22 4.84 -9.46
N ASP A 84 12.14 4.07 -9.40
CA ASP A 84 10.99 4.19 -10.30
C ASP A 84 9.66 4.13 -9.54
N ALA A 85 9.29 2.95 -9.02
CA ALA A 85 7.94 2.71 -8.50
C ALA A 85 7.56 3.55 -7.26
N SER A 86 8.52 3.98 -6.43
CA SER A 86 8.24 4.87 -5.30
C SER A 86 8.11 6.35 -5.69
N ILE A 87 8.32 6.69 -6.97
CA ILE A 87 8.38 8.06 -7.48
C ILE A 87 7.19 8.29 -8.43
N GLY A 88 6.50 9.42 -8.28
CA GLY A 88 5.44 9.85 -9.20
C GLY A 88 4.02 9.49 -8.78
N GLY A 89 3.83 8.76 -7.68
CA GLY A 89 2.51 8.57 -7.05
C GLY A 89 1.52 7.74 -7.87
N LYS A 90 1.98 7.03 -8.91
CA LYS A 90 1.15 6.07 -9.63
C LYS A 90 0.98 4.84 -8.74
N THR A 91 -0.26 4.41 -8.54
CA THR A 91 -0.60 3.27 -7.70
C THR A 91 -1.71 2.49 -8.38
N GLY A 92 -1.79 1.17 -8.17
CA GLY A 92 -2.86 0.40 -8.80
C GLY A 92 -2.73 -1.11 -8.72
N VAL A 93 -3.66 -1.76 -9.38
CA VAL A 93 -3.77 -3.20 -9.49
C VAL A 93 -4.03 -3.61 -10.94
N ASN A 94 -3.84 -4.90 -11.22
CA ASN A 94 -4.09 -5.48 -12.52
C ASN A 94 -5.53 -5.98 -12.63
N HIS A 95 -6.06 -5.87 -13.85
CA HIS A 95 -7.25 -6.59 -14.28
C HIS A 95 -6.80 -7.86 -15.04
N PRO A 96 -7.59 -8.96 -15.07
CA PRO A 96 -7.24 -10.15 -15.86
C PRO A 96 -6.95 -9.87 -17.34
N GLN A 97 -7.54 -8.80 -17.89
CA GLN A 97 -7.37 -8.38 -19.28
C GLN A 97 -6.26 -7.33 -19.50
N GLY A 98 -5.60 -6.83 -18.45
CA GLY A 98 -4.56 -5.83 -18.62
C GLY A 98 -3.94 -5.32 -17.32
N LYS A 99 -2.66 -4.93 -17.41
CA LYS A 99 -1.88 -4.47 -16.26
C LYS A 99 -2.08 -2.98 -15.99
N ASN A 100 -2.10 -2.61 -14.72
CA ASN A 100 -2.16 -1.21 -14.25
C ASN A 100 -3.30 -0.37 -14.85
N LEU A 101 -4.40 -1.01 -15.30
CA LEU A 101 -5.56 -0.30 -15.85
C LEU A 101 -6.42 0.34 -14.74
N ILE A 102 -6.32 -0.18 -13.53
CA ILE A 102 -7.11 0.24 -12.36
C ILE A 102 -6.15 0.81 -11.34
N GLY A 103 -6.32 2.08 -10.99
CA GLY A 103 -5.40 2.76 -10.11
C GLY A 103 -5.79 4.19 -9.78
N ALA A 104 -4.89 4.86 -9.06
CA ALA A 104 -5.03 6.26 -8.69
C ALA A 104 -3.66 6.94 -8.67
N PHE A 105 -3.68 8.25 -8.88
CA PHE A 105 -2.54 9.11 -8.55
C PHE A 105 -2.65 9.51 -7.07
N HIS A 106 -1.78 8.96 -6.23
CA HIS A 106 -1.74 9.21 -4.79
C HIS A 106 -0.29 9.37 -4.33
N GLN A 107 0.08 10.60 -3.98
CA GLN A 107 1.45 10.92 -3.59
C GLN A 107 1.69 10.53 -2.13
N PRO A 108 2.81 9.85 -1.81
CA PRO A 108 3.25 9.75 -0.44
C PRO A 108 3.52 11.16 0.13
N ARG A 109 3.18 11.37 1.40
CA ARG A 109 3.48 12.66 2.05
C ARG A 109 4.98 12.78 2.29
N LYS A 110 5.50 14.00 2.13
CA LYS A 110 6.88 14.36 2.43
C LYS A 110 7.15 14.34 3.93
#